data_AF-A0A351WSM5-F1
#
_entry.id   AF-A0A351WSM5-F1
#
_cell.length_a   1.000
_cell.length_b   1.000
_cell.length_c   1.000
_cell.angle_alpha   90.00
_cell.angle_beta   90.00
_cell.angle_gamma   90.00
#
_symmetry.space_group_name_H-M   'P 1'
#
loop_
_entity.id
_entity.type
_entity.pdbx_description
1 polymer ?
#
loop_
_entity_poly.entity_id
_entity_poly.type
_entity_poly.pdbx_seq_one_letter_code
_entity_poly.pdbx_strand_id
1 'polypeptide(L)' 'MSILFAIIALGALIFIHELGHFIFAKTFGVGVEKFSLGFGPKIFGKQ' A
#
# COMPACT_ATOMS: atom_id res chain seq x y z
N MET A 1 16.10 12.80 13.59
CA MET A 1 16.48 11.45 13.16
C MET A 1 15.35 10.43 13.38
N SER A 2 14.74 10.37 14.57
CA SER A 2 13.72 9.36 14.91
C SER A 2 12.42 9.41 14.09
N ILE A 3 11.94 10.61 13.77
CA ILE A 3 10.71 10.79 12.98
C ILE A 3 10.88 10.26 11.54
N LEU A 4 12.06 10.46 10.95
CA LEU A 4 12.36 9.97 9.61
C LEU A 4 12.33 8.43 9.57
N PHE A 5 12.94 7.77 10.56
CA PHE A 5 12.87 6.32 10.70
C PHE A 5 11.44 5.82 10.91
N ALA A 6 10.63 6.53 11.70
CA ALA A 6 9.23 6.19 11.91
C ALA A 6 8.42 6.24 10.61
N ILE A 7 8.61 7.28 9.79
CA ILE A 7 7.93 7.41 8.49
C ILE A 7 8.32 6.27 7.54
N ILE A 8 9.62 5.95 7.46
CA ILE A 8 10.11 4.87 6.60
C ILE A 8 9.57 3.51 7.09
N ALA A 9 9.62 3.24 8.39
CA ALA A 9 9.14 1.99 8.97
C ALA A 9 7.64 1.81 8.77
N LEU A 10 6.83 2.84 9.04
CA LEU A 10 5.39 2.81 8.83
C LEU A 10 5.04 2.70 7.34
N GLY A 11 5.74 3.41 6.46
CA GLY A 11 5.55 3.30 5.01
C GLY A 11 5.83 1.88 4.49
N ALA A 12 6.94 1.27 4.93
CA ALA A 12 7.28 -0.10 4.58
C ALA A 12 6.27 -1.12 5.13
N LEU A 13 5.82 -0.93 6.38
CA LEU A 13 4.82 -1.78 7.01
C LEU A 13 3.48 -1.75 6.24
N ILE A 14 2.99 -0.55 5.91
CA ILE A 14 1.73 -0.38 5.16
C ILE A 14 1.86 -0.97 3.75
N PHE A 15 3.00 -0.75 3.09
CA PHE A 15 3.26 -1.34 1.78
C PHE A 15 3.18 -2.88 1.80
N ILE A 16 3.88 -3.52 2.74
CA ILE A 16 3.85 -4.99 2.87
C ILE A 16 2.44 -5.48 3.24
N HIS A 17 1.72 -4.74 4.09
CA HIS A 17 0.35 -5.08 4.47
C HIS A 17 -0.61 -5.09 3.27
N GLU A 18 -0.65 -4.01 2.50
CA GLU A 18 -1.50 -3.94 1.31
C GLU A 18 -1.03 -4.92 0.23
N LEU A 19 0.28 -5.14 0.08
CA LEU A 19 0.83 -6.14 -0.83
C LEU A 19 0.35 -7.55 -0.49
N GLY A 20 0.28 -7.90 0.79
CA GLY A 20 -0.29 -9.16 1.26
C GLY A 20 -1.74 -9.33 0.82
N HIS A 21 -2.58 -8.32 1.04
CA HIS A 21 -3.98 -8.33 0.58
C HIS A 21 -4.09 -8.47 -0.93
N PHE A 22 -3.27 -7.75 -1.69
CA PHE A 22 -3.28 -7.82 -3.15
C PHE A 22 -2.90 -9.21 -3.67
N ILE A 23 -1.83 -9.79 -3.12
CA ILE A 23 -1.39 -11.14 -3.50
C ILE A 23 -2.47 -12.15 -3.17
N PHE A 24 -3.03 -12.09 -1.95
CA PHE A 24 -4.06 -13.04 -1.52
C PHE A 24 -5.36 -12.87 -2.33
N ALA A 25 -5.83 -11.64 -2.55
CA ALA A 25 -7.00 -11.40 -3.41
C ALA A 25 -6.77 -11.99 -4.82
N LYS A 26 -5.59 -11.76 -5.40
CA LYS A 26 -5.25 -12.28 -6.74
C LYS A 26 -5.16 -13.80 -6.79
N THR A 27 -4.60 -14.46 -5.78
CA THR A 27 -4.51 -15.93 -5.75
C THR A 27 -5.87 -16.59 -5.58
N PHE A 28 -6.83 -15.93 -4.94
CA PHE A 28 -8.20 -16.40 -4.78
C PHE A 28 -9.14 -15.97 -5.92
N GLY A 29 -8.60 -15.33 -6.97
CA GLY A 29 -9.38 -14.88 -8.13
C GLY A 29 -10.30 -13.69 -7.85
N VAL A 30 -10.08 -12.98 -6.74
CA VAL A 30 -10.80 -11.75 -6.42
C VAL A 30 -10.23 -10.63 -7.29
N GLY A 31 -11.10 -9.97 -8.04
CA GLY A 31 -10.72 -8.80 -8.84
C GLY A 31 -10.27 -7.66 -7.93
N VAL A 32 -9.06 -7.14 -8.16
CA VAL A 32 -8.53 -5.97 -7.45
C VAL A 32 -8.47 -4.80 -8.41
N GLU A 33 -9.25 -3.76 -8.16
CA GLU A 33 -9.35 -2.61 -9.08
C GLU A 33 -8.13 -1.68 -8.97
N LYS A 34 -7.63 -1.43 -7.76
CA LYS A 34 -6.50 -0.52 -7.50
C LYS A 34 -5.69 -0.99 -6.29
N PHE A 35 -4.37 -0.95 -6.44
CA PHE A 35 -3.42 -1.04 -5.32
C PHE A 35 -3.13 0.37 -4.80
N SER A 36 -3.36 0.61 -3.51
CA SER A 36 -3.06 1.89 -2.86
C SER A 36 -1.84 1.72 -1.95
N LEU A 37 -1.30 2.83 -1.46
CA LEU A 37 -0.29 2.81 -0.41
C LEU A 37 -0.60 3.98 0.51
N GLY A 38 -1.40 3.71 1.54
CA GLY A 38 -1.91 4.70 2.48
C GLY A 38 -3.32 5.20 2.15
N PHE A 39 -3.71 6.29 2.81
CA PHE A 39 -5.09 6.79 2.84
C PHE A 39 -5.21 8.13 2.11
N GLY A 40 -6.14 8.23 1.15
CA GLY A 40 -6.50 9.49 0.51
C GLY A 40 -6.38 9.50 -1.02
N PRO A 41 -6.63 10.65 -1.65
CA PRO A 41 -6.56 10.81 -3.10
C PRO A 41 -5.13 10.60 -3.62
N LYS A 42 -5.04 10.14 -4.87
CA LYS A 42 -3.77 9.91 -5.58
C LYS A 42 -2.93 11.19 -5.54
N ILE A 43 -1.76 11.15 -4.88
CA ILE A 43 -0.90 12.34 -4.73
C ILE A 43 -0.19 12.68 -6.06
N PHE A 44 0.12 11.67 -6.88
CA PHE A 44 0.74 11.83 -8.20
C PHE A 44 0.22 10.80 -9.21
N GLY A 45 0.12 11.20 -10.48
CA GLY A 45 -0.28 10.36 -11.63
C GLY A 45 -1.69 10.65 -12.16
N LYS A 46 -1.92 10.42 -13.47
CA LYS A 46 -3.26 10.55 -14.09
C LYS A 46 -4.20 9.44 -13.58
N GLN A 47 -5.48 9.79 -13.44
CA GLN A 47 -6.55 8.90 -12.98
C GLN A 47 -6.82 7.79 -13.99
#